data_AF-A0A4Q3DFT8-F1
#
_entry.id   AF-A0A4Q3DFT8-F1
#
_cell.length_a   1.000
_cell.length_b   1.000
_cell.length_c   1.000
_cell.angle_alpha   90.00
_cell.angle_beta   90.00
_cell.angle_gamma   90.00
#
_symmetry.space_group_name_H-M   'P 1'
#
loop_
_entity.id
_entity.type
_entity.pdbx_description
1 polymer ?
#
loop_
_entity_poly.entity_id
_entity_poly.type
_entity_poly.pdbx_seq_one_letter_code
_entity_poly.pdbx_strand_id
1 'polypeptide(L)'
;MAVSYNKKHALQGVYPDLSIDYPKVLVAQGRLREAENAAVVPAPGGLKFTWNADVLSASEKSQRVMMMAYLPDLGVAVYNIQGATRVEGADVLAVTDAFATAYMETYISFISIPGNDVADSVYTGSIHAPE
;
A
#
# COMPACT_ATOMS: atom_id res chain seq x y z
N MET A 1 -4.23 5.54 -15.81
CA MET A 1 -5.15 4.90 -14.84
C MET A 1 -4.57 3.56 -14.45
N ALA A 2 -4.49 3.28 -13.15
CA ALA A 2 -3.88 2.08 -12.58
C ALA A 2 -4.43 0.75 -13.18
N VAL A 3 -5.73 0.67 -13.44
CA VAL A 3 -6.36 -0.52 -14.06
C VAL A 3 -5.76 -0.85 -15.44
N SER A 4 -5.50 0.17 -16.26
CA SER A 4 -4.90 -0.02 -17.60
C SER A 4 -3.43 -0.47 -17.51
N TYR A 5 -2.72 0.03 -16.49
CA TYR A 5 -1.36 -0.40 -16.18
C TYR A 5 -1.34 -1.87 -15.74
N ASN A 6 -2.17 -2.24 -14.76
CA ASN A 6 -2.19 -3.60 -14.21
C ASN A 6 -2.52 -4.66 -15.27
N LYS A 7 -3.45 -4.38 -16.19
CA LYS A 7 -3.77 -5.28 -17.31
C LYS A 7 -2.57 -5.58 -18.23
N LYS A 8 -1.62 -4.65 -18.32
CA LYS A 8 -0.43 -4.77 -19.17
C LYS A 8 0.78 -5.33 -18.44
N HIS A 9 0.89 -5.07 -17.14
CA HIS A 9 2.14 -5.26 -16.40
C HIS A 9 2.03 -6.19 -15.19
N ALA A 10 0.84 -6.33 -14.60
CA ALA A 10 0.64 -7.09 -13.36
C ALA A 10 -0.01 -8.47 -13.59
N LEU A 11 -0.10 -8.90 -14.85
CA LEU A 11 -0.48 -10.26 -15.20
C LEU A 11 0.77 -11.05 -15.58
N GLN A 12 0.86 -12.28 -15.08
CA GLN A 12 1.94 -13.21 -15.40
C GLN A 12 1.37 -14.58 -15.75
N GLY A 13 2.23 -15.41 -16.35
CA GLY A 13 1.87 -16.72 -16.86
C GLY A 13 1.39 -16.70 -18.31
N VAL A 14 0.91 -17.85 -18.77
CA VAL A 14 0.37 -18.06 -20.11
C VAL A 14 -0.98 -18.73 -19.94
N TYR A 15 -1.97 -18.31 -20.74
CA TYR A 15 -3.29 -18.92 -20.70
C TYR A 15 -3.20 -20.47 -20.80
N PRO A 16 -3.94 -21.22 -19.95
CA PRO A 16 -4.95 -20.77 -18.99
C PRO A 16 -4.42 -20.33 -17.62
N ASP A 17 -3.14 -20.54 -17.33
CA ASP A 17 -2.51 -20.32 -16.03
C ASP A 17 -2.06 -18.86 -15.84
N LEU A 18 -3.02 -17.94 -15.94
CA LEU A 18 -2.80 -16.52 -15.66
C LEU A 18 -2.94 -16.24 -14.16
N SER A 19 -1.99 -15.51 -13.59
CA SER A 19 -2.04 -15.05 -12.21
C SER A 19 -1.63 -13.57 -12.08
N ILE A 20 -1.88 -12.99 -10.91
CA ILE A 20 -1.48 -11.62 -10.60
C ILE A 20 -0.03 -11.63 -10.10
N ASP A 21 0.79 -10.73 -10.64
CA ASP A 21 2.11 -10.39 -10.14
C ASP A 21 1.97 -9.18 -9.20
N TYR A 22 1.71 -9.46 -7.91
CA TYR A 22 1.41 -8.44 -6.89
C TYR A 22 2.48 -7.34 -6.75
N PRO A 23 3.79 -7.65 -6.78
CA PRO A 23 4.83 -6.62 -6.80
C PRO A 23 4.69 -5.58 -7.92
N LYS A 24 4.03 -5.92 -9.04
CA LYS A 24 3.80 -5.02 -10.17
C LYS A 24 2.43 -4.34 -10.15
N VAL A 25 1.58 -4.61 -9.16
CA VAL A 25 0.27 -3.97 -9.07
C VAL A 25 0.41 -2.53 -8.62
N LEU A 26 -0.24 -1.62 -9.34
CA LEU A 26 -0.53 -0.27 -8.85
C LEU A 26 -1.98 -0.20 -8.33
N VAL A 27 -2.17 0.21 -7.08
CA VAL A 27 -3.48 0.48 -6.48
C VAL A 27 -3.84 1.97 -6.52
N ALA A 28 -2.83 2.82 -6.64
CA ALA A 28 -2.96 4.26 -6.91
C ALA A 28 -1.98 4.64 -8.01
N GLN A 29 -2.38 5.59 -8.86
CA GLN A 29 -1.51 6.15 -9.90
C GLN A 29 -1.77 7.65 -10.02
N GLY A 30 -0.73 8.46 -9.88
CA GLY A 30 -0.80 9.91 -9.90
C GLY A 30 0.54 10.59 -10.17
N ARG A 31 0.79 11.72 -9.53
CA ARG A 31 1.93 12.61 -9.82
C ARG A 31 2.70 13.05 -8.58
N LEU A 32 2.20 12.73 -7.40
CA LEU A 32 2.94 13.02 -6.17
C LEU A 32 4.14 12.08 -6.07
N ARG A 33 5.18 12.52 -5.36
CA ARG A 33 6.35 11.69 -5.08
C ARG A 33 5.93 10.46 -4.28
N GLU A 34 6.39 9.29 -4.71
CA GLU A 34 6.14 7.99 -4.09
C GLU A 34 6.75 7.88 -2.69
N ALA A 35 6.41 6.80 -1.98
CA ALA A 35 7.03 6.49 -0.69
C ALA A 35 8.44 5.94 -0.88
N GLU A 36 9.40 6.56 -0.20
CA GLU A 36 10.80 6.14 -0.23
C GLU A 36 11.10 5.24 0.97
N ASN A 37 11.85 4.15 0.74
CA ASN A 37 12.21 3.16 1.77
C ASN A 37 10.99 2.67 2.58
N ALA A 38 9.87 2.45 1.88
CA ALA A 38 8.67 1.98 2.53
C ALA A 38 8.81 0.52 2.98
N ALA A 39 8.32 0.23 4.18
CA ALA A 39 8.32 -1.12 4.74
C ALA A 39 7.06 -1.34 5.58
N VAL A 40 6.71 -2.61 5.78
CA VAL A 40 5.63 -3.02 6.68
C VAL A 40 6.11 -4.10 7.64
N VAL A 41 5.65 -4.03 8.88
CA VAL A 41 5.87 -5.10 9.87
C VAL A 41 4.58 -5.35 10.66
N PRO A 42 4.29 -6.61 11.07
CA PRO A 42 3.22 -6.89 12.01
C PRO A 42 3.43 -6.12 13.32
N ALA A 43 2.36 -5.56 13.88
CA ALA A 43 2.38 -4.81 15.12
C ALA A 43 1.08 -5.05 15.93
N PRO A 44 1.05 -4.74 17.24
CA PRO A 44 -0.20 -4.76 17.99
C PRO A 44 -1.27 -3.90 17.32
N GLY A 45 -2.43 -4.48 17.04
CA GLY A 45 -3.55 -3.79 16.40
C GLY A 45 -3.53 -3.77 14.87
N GLY A 46 -2.51 -4.32 14.21
CA GLY A 46 -2.51 -4.52 12.75
C GLY A 46 -1.12 -4.49 12.11
N LEU A 47 -0.99 -3.71 11.04
CA LEU A 47 0.24 -3.63 10.24
C LEU A 47 0.85 -2.23 10.37
N LYS A 48 2.07 -2.16 10.87
CA LYS A 48 2.81 -0.90 10.96
C LYS A 48 3.55 -0.65 9.65
N PHE A 49 3.18 0.41 8.97
CA PHE A 49 3.89 0.94 7.82
C PHE A 49 4.89 1.99 8.27
N THR A 50 6.05 2.02 7.62
CA THR A 50 7.08 3.04 7.80
C THR A 50 7.59 3.52 6.46
N TRP A 51 8.01 4.78 6.37
CA TRP A 51 8.60 5.37 5.16
C TRP A 51 9.61 6.47 5.53
N ASN A 52 10.46 6.84 4.58
CA ASN A 52 11.41 7.94 4.77
C ASN A 52 10.68 9.30 4.76
N ALA A 53 10.88 10.07 5.83
CA ALA A 53 10.32 11.41 6.03
C ALA A 53 11.38 12.51 6.18
N ASP A 54 12.66 12.22 5.92
CA ASP A 54 13.79 13.12 6.22
C ASP A 54 13.78 14.39 5.36
N VAL A 55 13.51 14.25 4.06
CA VAL A 55 13.56 15.36 3.10
C VAL A 55 12.20 15.55 2.46
N LEU A 56 11.36 16.38 3.09
CA LEU A 56 10.01 16.71 2.63
C LEU A 56 9.84 18.23 2.41
N SER A 57 9.23 18.60 1.29
CA SER A 57 8.72 19.96 1.06
C SER A 57 7.55 20.29 1.99
N ALA A 58 7.22 21.58 2.12
CA ALA A 58 6.09 22.01 2.96
C ALA A 58 4.76 21.37 2.55
N SER A 59 4.51 21.22 1.24
CA SER A 59 3.30 20.57 0.71
C SER A 59 3.29 19.07 0.95
N GLU A 60 4.44 18.40 0.98
CA GLU A 60 4.50 16.97 1.21
C GLU A 60 4.23 16.61 2.67
N LYS A 61 4.71 17.44 3.61
CA LYS A 61 4.51 17.19 5.05
C LYS A 61 3.03 17.03 5.43
N SER A 62 2.12 17.73 4.76
CA SER A 62 0.67 17.66 5.01
C SER A 62 -0.07 16.59 4.21
N GLN A 63 0.60 15.92 3.25
CA GLN A 63 -0.02 14.78 2.56
C GLN A 63 -0.31 13.67 3.55
N ARG A 64 -1.36 12.89 3.31
CA ARG A 64 -1.72 11.75 4.16
C ARG A 64 -1.30 10.45 3.52
N VAL A 65 -0.88 9.49 4.34
CA VAL A 65 -0.61 8.13 3.88
C VAL A 65 -1.92 7.41 3.53
N MET A 66 -1.87 6.66 2.43
CA MET A 66 -2.86 5.66 2.07
C MET A 66 -2.21 4.29 2.23
N MET A 67 -2.83 3.39 2.99
CA MET A 67 -2.32 2.05 3.26
C MET A 67 -3.37 1.03 2.86
N MET A 68 -2.92 -0.11 2.32
CA MET A 68 -3.79 -1.21 1.94
C MET A 68 -3.10 -2.55 2.20
N ALA A 69 -3.87 -3.52 2.67
CA ALA A 69 -3.53 -4.93 2.72
C ALA A 69 -4.62 -5.71 1.95
N TYR A 70 -4.22 -6.37 0.88
CA TYR A 70 -5.09 -7.26 0.09
C TYR A 70 -4.90 -8.70 0.57
N LEU A 71 -6.00 -9.45 0.73
CA LEU A 71 -6.01 -10.84 1.14
C LEU A 71 -6.46 -11.69 -0.07
N PRO A 72 -5.52 -12.22 -0.88
CA PRO A 72 -5.83 -12.92 -2.12
C PRO A 72 -6.81 -14.08 -1.95
N ASP A 73 -6.60 -14.91 -0.93
CA ASP A 73 -7.40 -16.11 -0.67
C ASP A 73 -8.86 -15.78 -0.32
N LEU A 74 -9.09 -14.60 0.25
CA LEU A 74 -10.42 -14.13 0.64
C LEU A 74 -11.04 -13.16 -0.37
N GLY A 75 -10.23 -12.62 -1.29
CA GLY A 75 -10.66 -11.57 -2.22
C GLY A 75 -11.04 -10.25 -1.53
N VAL A 76 -10.53 -9.98 -0.32
CA VAL A 76 -10.87 -8.82 0.50
C VAL A 76 -9.67 -7.87 0.60
N ALA A 77 -9.91 -6.57 0.72
CA ALA A 77 -8.89 -5.58 1.04
C ALA A 77 -9.25 -4.81 2.32
N VAL A 78 -8.27 -4.64 3.20
CA VAL A 78 -8.33 -3.72 4.34
C VAL A 78 -7.50 -2.49 3.98
N TYR A 79 -8.04 -1.29 4.19
CA TYR A 79 -7.35 -0.06 3.78
C TYR A 79 -7.72 1.15 4.63
N ASN A 80 -6.82 2.13 4.66
CA ASN A 80 -7.05 3.45 5.22
C ASN A 80 -6.47 4.50 4.26
N ILE A 81 -7.31 5.39 3.75
CA ILE A 81 -6.91 6.45 2.80
C ILE A 81 -6.68 7.81 3.47
N GLN A 82 -6.92 7.92 4.79
CA GLN A 82 -6.74 9.15 5.57
C GLN A 82 -5.85 8.89 6.79
N GLY A 83 -4.75 8.17 6.60
CA GLY A 83 -3.80 7.88 7.65
C GLY A 83 -3.06 9.13 8.16
N ALA A 84 -1.98 8.88 8.88
CA ALA A 84 -1.07 9.89 9.39
C ALA A 84 -0.53 10.81 8.27
N THR A 85 -0.08 12.00 8.68
CA THR A 85 0.63 12.90 7.79
C THR A 85 1.98 12.32 7.39
N ARG A 86 2.43 12.59 6.16
CA ARG A 86 3.67 12.07 5.60
C ARG A 86 4.91 12.42 6.42
N VAL A 87 4.87 13.52 7.16
CA VAL A 87 5.95 13.92 8.07
C VAL A 87 6.12 12.98 9.28
N GLU A 88 5.12 12.18 9.64
CA GLU A 88 5.20 11.26 10.78
C GLU A 88 6.11 10.06 10.50
N GLY A 89 6.33 9.70 9.24
CA GLY A 89 7.21 8.58 8.85
C GLY A 89 6.67 7.18 9.19
N ALA A 90 5.52 7.07 9.86
CA ALA A 90 4.88 5.81 10.18
C ALA A 90 3.37 5.96 10.42
N ASP A 91 2.63 4.88 10.22
CA ASP A 91 1.24 4.72 10.65
C ASP A 91 0.89 3.23 10.81
N VAL A 92 -0.21 2.93 11.49
CA VAL A 92 -0.71 1.56 11.67
C VAL A 92 -2.03 1.40 10.93
N LEU A 93 -2.02 0.49 9.94
CA LEU A 93 -3.25 0.00 9.34
C LEU A 93 -3.89 -1.00 10.31
N ALA A 94 -5.04 -0.64 10.86
CA ALA A 94 -5.80 -1.53 11.72
C ALA A 94 -6.28 -2.75 10.93
N VAL A 95 -5.92 -3.94 11.40
CA VAL A 95 -6.35 -5.23 10.83
C VAL A 95 -7.04 -6.00 11.94
N THR A 96 -8.24 -6.51 11.67
CA THR A 96 -9.01 -7.26 12.66
C THR A 96 -8.34 -8.58 12.98
N ASP A 97 -8.52 -9.08 14.21
CA ASP A 97 -7.95 -10.38 14.64
C ASP A 97 -8.41 -11.54 13.75
N ALA A 98 -9.57 -11.41 13.10
CA ALA A 98 -10.09 -12.38 12.12
C ALA A 98 -9.16 -12.59 10.92
N PHE A 99 -8.28 -11.63 10.64
CA PHE A 99 -7.33 -11.67 9.53
C PHE A 99 -5.87 -11.83 9.99
N ALA A 100 -5.60 -11.92 11.29
CA ALA A 100 -4.23 -11.94 11.83
C ALA A 100 -3.34 -13.05 11.26
N THR A 101 -3.93 -14.15 10.78
CA THR A 101 -3.22 -15.30 10.18
C THR A 101 -3.35 -15.39 8.66
N ALA A 102 -4.05 -14.44 8.02
CA ALA A 102 -4.25 -14.49 6.58
C ALA A 102 -3.01 -13.99 5.84
N TYR A 103 -2.74 -14.58 4.67
CA TYR A 103 -1.76 -14.06 3.73
C TYR A 103 -2.21 -12.71 3.18
N MET A 104 -1.31 -11.73 3.19
CA MET A 104 -1.62 -10.37 2.73
C MET A 104 -0.55 -9.81 1.80
N GLU A 105 -1.00 -9.02 0.83
CA GLU A 105 -0.18 -8.23 -0.08
C GLU A 105 -0.37 -6.75 0.23
N THR A 106 0.72 -6.04 0.54
CA THR A 106 0.63 -4.71 1.14
C THR A 106 1.12 -3.61 0.22
N TYR A 107 0.44 -2.46 0.29
CA TYR A 107 0.71 -1.30 -0.55
C TYR A 107 0.60 -0.01 0.25
N ILE A 108 1.42 0.97 -0.11
CA ILE A 108 1.40 2.32 0.45
C ILE A 108 1.35 3.36 -0.68
N SER A 109 0.72 4.50 -0.43
CA SER A 109 0.73 5.67 -1.30
C SER A 109 0.49 6.94 -0.46
N PHE A 110 0.41 8.10 -1.11
CA PHE A 110 0.09 9.37 -0.47
C PHE A 110 -1.02 10.10 -1.23
N ILE A 111 -1.79 10.90 -0.50
CA ILE A 111 -2.83 11.77 -1.05
C ILE A 111 -2.69 13.21 -0.53
N SER A 112 -2.90 14.19 -1.40
CA SER A 112 -2.99 15.61 -1.02
C SER A 112 -4.43 15.99 -0.64
N ILE A 113 -4.57 16.77 0.44
CA ILE A 113 -5.86 17.31 0.88
C ILE A 113 -5.70 18.82 1.17
N PRO A 114 -6.55 19.70 0.61
CA PRO A 114 -7.55 19.43 -0.45
C PRO A 114 -6.86 19.31 -1.83
N GLY A 115 -7.30 18.38 -2.68
CA GLY A 115 -6.77 18.23 -4.04
C GLY A 115 -6.95 16.83 -4.63
N ASN A 116 -6.93 15.80 -3.79
CA ASN A 116 -7.04 14.38 -4.18
C ASN A 116 -5.99 13.95 -5.22
N ASP A 117 -4.88 14.68 -5.37
CA ASP A 117 -3.73 14.18 -6.11
C ASP A 117 -3.12 13.04 -5.30
N VAL A 118 -2.70 11.99 -5.99
CA VAL A 118 -2.11 10.80 -5.36
C VAL A 118 -0.70 10.57 -5.87
N ALA A 119 0.09 9.82 -5.10
CA ALA A 119 1.32 9.20 -5.58
C ALA A 119 1.00 7.87 -6.25
N ASP A 120 1.91 7.39 -7.10
CA ASP A 120 1.90 5.97 -7.47
C ASP A 120 2.08 5.13 -6.18
N SER A 121 1.38 4.01 -6.11
CA SER A 121 1.49 3.12 -4.96
C SER A 121 2.76 2.28 -5.01
N VAL A 122 3.38 2.09 -3.86
CA VAL A 122 4.56 1.23 -3.68
C VAL A 122 4.13 -0.05 -2.99
N TYR A 123 4.54 -1.19 -3.56
CA TYR A 123 4.38 -2.50 -2.91
C TYR A 123 5.38 -2.65 -1.77
N THR A 124 4.90 -3.00 -0.58
CA THR A 124 5.72 -3.08 0.65
C THR A 124 6.04 -4.52 1.07
N GLY A 125 5.65 -5.51 0.27
CA GLY A 125 5.89 -6.92 0.54
C GLY A 125 4.63 -7.66 0.99
N SER A 126 4.80 -8.97 1.16
CA SER A 126 3.77 -9.85 1.70
C SER A 126 3.90 -10.02 3.21
N ILE A 127 2.77 -10.21 3.89
CA ILE A 127 2.71 -10.64 5.28
C ILE A 127 2.19 -12.06 5.30
N HIS A 128 2.92 -12.93 6.00
CA HIS A 128 2.56 -14.31 6.25
C HIS A 128 2.24 -14.43 7.75
N ALA A 129 1.36 -15.35 8.12
CA ALA A 129 1.25 -15.74 9.51
C ALA A 129 2.62 -16.22 10.02
N PRO A 130 2.99 -15.92 11.28
CA PRO A 130 4.10 -16.64 11.91
C PRO A 130 3.77 -18.14 11.90
N GLU A 131 4.76 -18.97 11.53
CA GLU A 131 4.68 -20.43 11.71
C GLU A 131 4.47 -20.82 13.18
#